data_AF-A0A834AFE1-F1
#
_entry.id   AF-A0A834AFE1-F1
#
_cell.length_a   1.000
_cell.length_b   1.000
_cell.length_c   1.000
_cell.angle_alpha   90.00
_cell.angle_beta   90.00
_cell.angle_gamma   90.00
#
_symmetry.space_group_name_H-M   'P 1'
#
loop_
_entity.id
_entity.type
_entity.pdbx_description
1 polymer ?
#
loop_
_entity_poly.entity_id
_entity_poly.type
_entity_poly.pdbx_seq_one_letter_code
_entity_poly.pdbx_strand_id
1 'polypeptide(L)'
;MGVWGRAPGSPSVPPICRHRFMLVLASNQPEQFDWAVNDRIDEIVSFELPRLEERERLVRMYFDKFVLKPATEGKQRLKLAQFDYGKKCSEIAQLTAGMSGREISQLAVAWQAMAYASEDGVLTEAMMDARVRDAIQQHQQKMQWLKVEGPGSEGSQPLLPSARTA
;
A
#
# COMPACT_ATOMS: atom_id res chain seq x y z
N MET A 1 -71.13 30.00 -16.47
CA MET A 1 -69.78 30.33 -15.95
C MET A 1 -69.63 29.63 -14.61
N GLY A 2 -68.75 28.66 -14.36
CA GLY A 2 -67.67 28.09 -15.16
C GLY A 2 -67.51 26.59 -14.88
N VAL A 3 -67.08 25.87 -15.90
CA VAL A 3 -66.81 24.42 -15.89
C VAL A 3 -65.38 24.24 -15.36
N TRP A 4 -65.22 23.57 -14.22
CA TRP A 4 -63.89 23.15 -13.75
C TRP A 4 -63.49 21.86 -14.46
N GLY A 5 -62.59 21.99 -15.45
CA GLY A 5 -62.04 20.86 -16.20
C GLY A 5 -61.17 19.96 -15.33
N ARG A 6 -61.38 18.65 -15.42
CA ARG A 6 -60.42 17.65 -14.94
C ARG A 6 -59.13 17.76 -15.75
N ALA A 7 -58.03 18.14 -15.11
CA ALA A 7 -56.70 18.01 -15.69
C ALA A 7 -56.33 16.52 -15.77
N PRO A 8 -55.85 16.01 -16.92
CA PRO A 8 -55.30 14.67 -17.04
C PRO A 8 -53.80 14.69 -16.69
N GLY A 9 -53.35 13.69 -15.93
CA GLY A 9 -51.92 13.42 -15.74
C GLY A 9 -51.36 13.90 -14.41
N SER A 10 -51.67 13.20 -13.32
CA SER A 10 -50.76 13.09 -12.20
C SER A 10 -49.74 11.99 -12.52
N PRO A 11 -48.43 12.28 -12.66
CA PRO A 11 -47.44 11.22 -12.74
C PRO A 11 -47.40 10.55 -11.37
N SER A 12 -47.76 9.27 -11.33
CA SER A 12 -47.41 8.40 -10.21
C SER A 12 -45.89 8.42 -10.10
N VAL A 13 -45.34 9.12 -9.11
CA VAL A 13 -43.92 9.00 -8.77
C VAL A 13 -43.76 7.57 -8.25
N PRO A 14 -43.07 6.66 -8.97
CA PRO A 14 -42.76 5.36 -8.39
C PRO A 14 -41.88 5.60 -7.15
N PRO A 15 -41.93 4.76 -6.11
CA PRO A 15 -40.97 4.89 -5.02
C PRO A 15 -39.57 4.65 -5.59
N ILE A 16 -38.83 5.74 -5.83
CA ILE A 16 -37.42 5.68 -6.18
C ILE A 16 -36.66 5.44 -4.88
N CYS A 17 -36.70 4.21 -4.38
CA CYS A 17 -35.75 3.76 -3.37
C CYS A 17 -34.70 2.89 -4.06
N ARG A 18 -33.88 3.50 -4.91
CA ARG A 18 -32.66 2.84 -5.43
C ARG A 18 -31.43 3.32 -4.69
N HIS A 19 -31.38 3.02 -3.39
CA HIS A 19 -30.12 3.07 -2.66
C HIS A 19 -29.33 1.80 -2.99
N ARG A 20 -28.60 1.83 -4.11
CA ARG A 20 -27.57 0.83 -4.41
C ARG A 20 -26.28 1.30 -3.75
N PHE A 21 -26.06 0.90 -2.51
CA PHE A 21 -24.79 1.11 -1.82
C PHE A 21 -24.08 -0.24 -1.67
N MET A 22 -22.75 -0.21 -1.76
CA MET A 22 -21.88 -1.36 -1.53
C MET A 22 -20.93 -0.97 -0.41
N LEU A 23 -20.91 -1.77 0.66
CA LEU A 23 -19.98 -1.60 1.77
C LEU A 23 -18.81 -2.56 1.57
N VAL A 24 -17.59 -2.02 1.55
CA VAL A 24 -16.35 -2.81 1.48
C VAL A 24 -15.62 -2.62 2.80
N LEU A 25 -15.35 -3.73 3.49
CA LEU A 25 -14.59 -3.78 4.74
C LEU A 25 -13.21 -4.36 4.47
N ALA A 26 -12.18 -3.82 5.13
CA ALA A 26 -10.81 -4.33 5.05
C ALA A 26 -10.25 -4.48 6.47
N SER A 27 -9.80 -5.69 6.82
CA SER A 27 -9.17 -6.00 8.10
C SER A 27 -7.97 -6.91 7.89
N ASN A 28 -6.93 -6.74 8.71
CA ASN A 28 -5.79 -7.66 8.76
C ASN A 28 -6.12 -8.92 9.60
N GLN A 29 -7.20 -8.89 10.38
CA GLN A 29 -7.65 -9.95 11.28
C GLN A 29 -9.17 -10.09 11.12
N PRO A 30 -9.65 -10.74 10.03
CA PRO A 30 -11.08 -10.92 9.79
C PRO A 30 -11.76 -11.75 10.91
N GLU A 31 -11.00 -12.60 11.61
CA GLU A 31 -11.48 -13.39 12.75
C GLU A 31 -11.91 -12.55 13.96
N GLN A 32 -11.52 -11.27 14.03
CA GLN A 32 -11.93 -10.36 15.10
C GLN A 32 -13.30 -9.73 14.87
N PHE A 33 -13.90 -9.90 13.69
CA PHE A 33 -15.26 -9.46 13.47
C PHE A 33 -16.23 -10.24 14.36
N ASP A 34 -17.19 -9.54 14.96
CA ASP A 34 -18.22 -10.20 15.72
C ASP A 34 -19.10 -11.09 14.81
N TRP A 35 -19.82 -12.00 15.43
CA TRP A 35 -20.67 -12.96 14.72
C TRP A 35 -21.75 -12.26 13.87
N ALA A 36 -22.22 -11.09 14.30
CA ALA A 36 -23.32 -10.37 13.66
C ALA A 36 -22.87 -9.67 12.37
N VAL A 37 -21.64 -9.16 12.34
CA VAL A 37 -21.02 -8.57 11.15
C VAL A 37 -20.69 -9.68 10.16
N ASN A 38 -20.10 -10.79 10.62
CA ASN A 38 -19.75 -11.91 9.75
C ASN A 38 -20.97 -12.55 9.05
N ASP A 39 -22.12 -12.63 9.74
CA ASP A 39 -23.40 -13.10 9.14
C ASP A 39 -23.91 -12.21 7.98
N ARG A 40 -23.43 -10.97 7.88
CA ARG A 40 -23.84 -9.97 6.88
C ARG A 40 -22.81 -9.75 5.77
N ILE A 41 -21.70 -10.48 5.78
CA ILE A 41 -20.68 -10.41 4.72
C ILE A 41 -20.92 -11.56 3.75
N ASP A 42 -21.38 -11.23 2.54
CA ASP A 42 -21.65 -12.24 1.50
C ASP A 42 -20.37 -12.78 0.86
N GLU A 43 -19.34 -11.92 0.69
CA GLU A 43 -18.11 -12.24 -0.04
C GLU A 43 -16.87 -11.81 0.74
N ILE A 44 -15.93 -12.75 0.94
CA ILE A 44 -14.64 -12.50 1.58
C ILE A 44 -13.52 -12.70 0.55
N VAL A 45 -12.73 -11.66 0.31
CA VAL A 45 -11.57 -11.71 -0.59
C VAL A 45 -10.29 -11.55 0.22
N SER A 46 -9.40 -12.53 0.13
CA SER A 46 -8.07 -12.47 0.75
C SER A 46 -7.08 -11.75 -0.16
N PHE A 47 -6.28 -10.85 0.43
CA PHE A 47 -5.18 -10.16 -0.26
C PHE A 47 -3.85 -10.67 0.28
N GLU A 48 -3.24 -11.57 -0.48
CA GLU A 48 -1.89 -12.06 -0.19
C GLU A 48 -0.81 -11.05 -0.61
N LEU A 49 0.43 -11.31 -0.21
CA LEU A 49 1.58 -10.58 -0.71
C LEU A 49 1.75 -10.79 -2.22
N PRO A 50 2.20 -9.76 -2.97
CA PRO A 50 2.30 -9.85 -4.41
C PRO A 50 3.32 -10.91 -4.85
N ARG A 51 2.95 -11.71 -5.85
CA ARG A 51 3.82 -12.68 -6.53
C ARG A 51 4.84 -11.95 -7.42
N LEU A 52 5.79 -12.69 -7.97
CA LEU A 52 6.89 -12.10 -8.76
C LEU A 52 6.39 -11.24 -9.93
N GLU A 53 5.45 -11.76 -10.73
CA GLU A 53 4.88 -11.04 -11.88
C GLU A 53 4.15 -9.75 -11.45
N GLU A 54 3.42 -9.81 -10.34
CA GLU A 54 2.71 -8.66 -9.77
C GLU A 54 3.71 -7.63 -9.23
N ARG A 55 4.78 -8.06 -8.56
CA ARG A 55 5.86 -7.17 -8.11
C ARG A 55 6.53 -6.48 -9.27
N GLU A 56 6.83 -7.20 -10.35
CA GLU A 56 7.42 -6.62 -11.56
C GLU A 56 6.52 -5.53 -12.16
N ARG A 57 5.21 -5.79 -12.22
CA ARG A 57 4.21 -4.80 -12.67
C ARG A 57 4.13 -3.60 -11.72
N LEU A 58 4.15 -3.83 -10.40
CA LEU A 58 4.12 -2.76 -9.39
C LEU A 58 5.37 -1.89 -9.45
N VAL A 59 6.56 -2.49 -9.50
CA VAL A 59 7.84 -1.78 -9.59
C VAL A 59 7.85 -0.91 -10.85
N ARG A 60 7.50 -1.46 -12.02
CA ARG A 60 7.43 -0.68 -13.26
C ARG A 60 6.42 0.46 -13.18
N MET A 61 5.22 0.21 -12.67
CA MET A 61 4.18 1.22 -12.53
C MET A 61 4.61 2.37 -11.61
N TYR A 62 5.22 2.06 -10.46
CA TYR A 62 5.67 3.09 -9.52
C TYR A 62 6.92 3.81 -10.01
N PHE A 63 7.84 3.11 -10.67
CA PHE A 63 8.98 3.73 -11.32
C PHE A 63 8.54 4.72 -12.41
N ASP A 64 7.56 4.34 -13.24
CA ASP A 64 6.97 5.26 -14.22
C ASP A 64 6.35 6.49 -13.55
N LYS A 65 5.53 6.26 -12.52
CA LYS A 65 4.81 7.33 -11.82
C LYS A 65 5.72 8.32 -11.11
N PHE A 66 6.75 7.85 -10.41
CA PHE A 66 7.56 8.69 -9.52
C PHE A 66 8.92 9.07 -10.10
N VAL A 67 9.36 8.42 -11.18
CA VAL A 67 10.69 8.66 -11.76
C VAL A 67 10.58 9.07 -13.22
N LEU A 68 9.99 8.26 -14.10
CA LEU A 68 9.95 8.56 -15.54
C LEU A 68 9.11 9.78 -15.86
N LYS A 69 7.88 9.88 -15.32
CA LYS A 69 7.00 11.04 -15.57
C LYS A 69 7.62 12.34 -15.08
N PRO A 70 8.13 12.43 -13.84
CA PRO A 70 8.90 13.59 -13.38
C PRO A 70 10.11 13.95 -14.24
N ALA A 71 10.83 12.95 -14.76
CA ALA A 71 11.98 13.18 -15.64
C ALA A 71 11.58 13.71 -17.02
N THR A 72 10.42 13.29 -17.53
CA THR A 72 9.98 13.58 -18.91
C THR A 72 9.14 14.86 -19.00
N GLU A 73 8.31 15.14 -17.98
CA GLU A 73 7.39 16.29 -17.99
C GLU A 73 8.11 17.63 -17.73
N GLY A 74 9.41 17.63 -17.45
CA GLY A 74 10.27 18.83 -17.40
C GLY A 74 9.94 19.83 -16.28
N LYS A 75 8.89 19.60 -15.50
CA LYS A 75 8.48 20.44 -14.36
C LYS A 75 9.40 20.32 -13.15
N GLN A 76 10.23 19.28 -13.11
CA GLN A 76 11.07 18.93 -11.96
C GLN A 76 12.51 18.67 -12.42
N ARG A 77 13.49 19.04 -11.58
CA ARG A 77 14.93 18.85 -11.83
C ARG A 77 15.34 17.39 -11.57
N LEU A 78 14.62 16.44 -12.15
CA LEU A 78 14.92 15.01 -12.06
C LEU A 78 15.42 14.52 -13.40
N LYS A 79 16.60 13.90 -13.41
CA LYS A 79 17.18 13.25 -14.58
C LYS A 79 17.50 11.80 -14.24
N LEU A 80 17.49 10.95 -15.25
CA LEU A 80 17.88 9.56 -15.12
C LEU A 80 19.22 9.33 -15.80
N ALA A 81 20.10 8.57 -15.15
CA ALA A 81 21.28 8.03 -15.80
C ALA A 81 20.87 7.05 -16.90
N GLN A 82 21.68 6.92 -17.95
CA GLN A 82 21.38 6.02 -19.05
C GLN A 82 21.70 4.57 -18.69
N PHE A 83 20.66 3.76 -18.43
CA PHE A 83 20.75 2.31 -18.20
C PHE A 83 19.45 1.62 -18.61
N ASP A 84 19.45 0.28 -18.63
CA ASP A 84 18.25 -0.51 -18.96
C ASP A 84 17.30 -0.57 -17.76
N TYR A 85 16.33 0.36 -17.73
CA TYR A 85 15.31 0.42 -16.68
C TYR A 85 14.42 -0.83 -16.65
N GLY A 86 14.14 -1.45 -17.81
CA GLY A 86 13.27 -2.60 -17.91
C GLY A 86 13.89 -3.82 -17.22
N LYS A 87 15.17 -4.06 -17.51
CA LYS A 87 15.96 -5.09 -16.83
C LYS A 87 16.11 -4.77 -15.34
N LYS A 88 16.43 -3.52 -14.98
CA LYS A 88 16.62 -3.12 -13.58
C LYS A 88 15.37 -3.30 -12.73
N CYS A 89 14.20 -2.93 -13.24
CA CYS A 89 12.93 -3.16 -12.55
C CYS A 89 12.66 -4.65 -12.30
N SER A 90 13.06 -5.51 -13.23
CA SER A 90 12.89 -6.96 -13.13
C SER A 90 13.82 -7.55 -12.06
N GLU A 91 15.06 -7.09 -11.98
CA GLU A 91 15.99 -7.45 -10.90
C GLU A 91 15.47 -7.01 -9.53
N ILE A 92 14.97 -5.77 -9.41
CA ILE A 92 14.42 -5.25 -8.15
C ILE A 92 13.16 -6.02 -7.72
N ALA A 93 12.32 -6.45 -8.67
CA ALA A 93 11.15 -7.28 -8.37
C ALA A 93 11.50 -8.65 -7.76
N GLN A 94 12.66 -9.21 -8.14
CA GLN A 94 13.19 -10.43 -7.53
C GLN A 94 13.71 -10.16 -6.12
N LEU A 95 14.45 -9.06 -5.93
CA LEU A 95 15.04 -8.68 -4.64
C LEU A 95 14.01 -8.26 -3.58
N THR A 96 12.86 -7.71 -4.00
CA THR A 96 11.78 -7.24 -3.11
C THR A 96 10.78 -8.34 -2.73
N ALA A 97 11.18 -9.61 -2.81
CA ALA A 97 10.34 -10.74 -2.40
C ALA A 97 9.90 -10.61 -0.93
N GLY A 98 8.61 -10.82 -0.68
CA GLY A 98 8.00 -10.69 0.65
C GLY A 98 7.54 -9.28 1.02
N MET A 99 7.88 -8.26 0.23
CA MET A 99 7.40 -6.90 0.45
C MET A 99 5.94 -6.74 0.01
N SER A 100 5.19 -5.95 0.77
CA SER A 100 3.84 -5.49 0.40
C SER A 100 3.89 -4.46 -0.73
N GLY A 101 2.78 -4.30 -1.46
CA GLY A 101 2.68 -3.26 -2.49
C GLY A 101 2.92 -1.85 -1.95
N ARG A 102 2.61 -1.59 -0.67
CA ARG A 102 2.90 -0.32 0.00
C ARG A 102 4.40 -0.09 0.16
N GLU A 103 5.16 -1.10 0.57
CA GLU A 103 6.62 -1.01 0.70
C GLU A 103 7.29 -0.77 -0.67
N ILE A 104 6.81 -1.44 -1.73
CA ILE A 104 7.30 -1.22 -3.10
C ILE A 104 7.02 0.22 -3.56
N SER A 105 5.84 0.77 -3.25
CA SER A 105 5.50 2.18 -3.53
C SER A 105 6.43 3.15 -2.79
N GLN A 106 6.70 2.89 -1.52
CA GLN A 106 7.61 3.70 -0.70
C GLN A 106 9.05 3.70 -1.25
N LEU A 107 9.50 2.56 -1.77
CA LEU A 107 10.80 2.45 -2.43
C LEU A 107 10.90 3.40 -3.63
N ALA A 108 9.86 3.48 -4.46
CA ALA A 108 9.84 4.38 -5.62
C ALA A 108 9.81 5.87 -5.23
N VAL A 109 9.04 6.23 -4.20
CA VAL A 109 9.05 7.59 -3.63
C VAL A 109 10.44 7.94 -3.09
N ALA A 110 11.13 6.98 -2.48
CA ALA A 110 12.48 7.22 -1.98
C ALA A 110 13.49 7.44 -3.10
N TRP A 111 13.39 6.73 -4.23
CA TRP A 111 14.22 7.02 -5.41
C TRP A 111 14.03 8.44 -5.92
N GLN A 112 12.78 8.90 -5.98
CA GLN A 112 12.47 10.27 -6.35
C GLN A 112 13.10 11.28 -5.38
N ALA A 113 12.97 11.05 -4.06
CA ALA A 113 13.56 11.90 -3.04
C ALA A 113 15.09 11.95 -3.14
N MET A 114 15.75 10.82 -3.39
CA MET A 114 17.20 10.78 -3.59
C MET A 114 17.64 11.54 -4.85
N ALA A 115 16.85 11.47 -5.92
CA ALA A 115 17.14 12.23 -7.13
C ALA A 115 17.09 13.74 -6.86
N TYR A 116 16.13 14.21 -6.05
CA TYR A 116 16.06 15.62 -5.65
C TYR A 116 17.14 16.04 -4.66
N ALA A 117 17.58 15.14 -3.79
CA ALA A 117 18.65 15.39 -2.83
C ALA A 117 20.05 15.35 -3.48
N SER A 118 20.15 14.79 -4.69
CA SER A 118 21.40 14.73 -5.45
C SER A 118 21.78 16.11 -6.00
N GLU A 119 23.05 16.47 -5.92
CA GLU A 119 23.58 17.77 -6.39
C GLU A 119 23.26 18.01 -7.87
N ASP A 120 23.41 16.95 -8.68
CA ASP A 120 23.18 16.99 -10.13
C ASP A 120 21.71 16.78 -10.50
N GLY A 121 20.85 16.40 -9.55
CA GLY A 121 19.46 16.01 -9.82
C GLY A 121 19.32 14.69 -10.59
N VAL A 122 20.40 13.89 -10.67
CA VAL A 122 20.46 12.65 -11.46
C VAL A 122 20.27 11.44 -10.54
N LEU A 123 19.31 10.58 -10.87
CA LEU A 123 19.17 9.26 -10.27
C LEU A 123 20.05 8.26 -11.03
N THR A 124 21.05 7.71 -10.32
CA THR A 124 21.95 6.69 -10.86
C THR A 124 21.54 5.28 -10.43
N GLU A 125 21.99 4.28 -11.18
CA GLU A 125 21.75 2.88 -10.84
C GLU A 125 22.29 2.52 -9.44
N ALA A 126 23.50 3.00 -9.11
CA ALA A 126 24.11 2.77 -7.80
C ALA A 126 23.28 3.35 -6.64
N MET A 127 22.67 4.51 -6.82
CA MET A 127 21.75 5.10 -5.82
C MET A 127 20.51 4.23 -5.65
N MET A 128 19.94 3.73 -6.75
CA MET A 128 18.80 2.81 -6.68
C MET A 128 19.15 1.53 -5.92
N ASP A 129 20.30 0.93 -6.22
CA ASP A 129 20.78 -0.30 -5.58
C ASP A 129 21.09 -0.14 -4.09
N ALA A 130 21.69 0.98 -3.70
CA ALA A 130 21.87 1.31 -2.29
C ALA A 130 20.51 1.36 -1.58
N ARG A 131 19.55 2.08 -2.16
CA ARG A 131 18.23 2.23 -1.53
C ARG A 131 17.41 0.95 -1.47
N VAL A 132 17.54 0.08 -2.48
CA VAL A 132 16.92 -1.26 -2.49
C VAL A 132 17.49 -2.11 -1.37
N ARG A 133 18.82 -2.12 -1.19
CA ARG A 133 19.47 -2.85 -0.08
C ARG A 133 18.98 -2.36 1.28
N ASP A 134 18.90 -1.05 1.48
CA ASP A 134 18.38 -0.47 2.73
C ASP A 134 16.92 -0.88 2.98
N ALA A 135 16.08 -0.87 1.94
CA ALA A 135 14.68 -1.29 2.06
C ALA A 135 14.54 -2.76 2.44
N ILE A 136 15.38 -3.63 1.87
CA ILE A 136 15.41 -5.07 2.21
C ILE A 136 15.81 -5.26 3.66
N GLN A 137 16.84 -4.56 4.13
CA GLN A 137 17.28 -4.65 5.52
C GLN A 137 16.19 -4.15 6.48
N GLN A 138 15.54 -3.02 6.17
CA GLN A 138 14.44 -2.48 6.96
C GLN A 138 13.25 -3.45 7.01
N HIS A 139 12.89 -4.06 5.88
CA HIS A 139 11.84 -5.06 5.82
C HIS A 139 12.19 -6.28 6.69
N GLN A 140 13.41 -6.81 6.59
CA GLN A 140 13.87 -7.93 7.40
C GLN A 140 13.82 -7.63 8.90
N GLN A 141 14.27 -6.44 9.33
CA GLN A 141 14.19 -6.01 10.73
C GLN A 141 12.75 -5.93 11.22
N LYS A 142 11.86 -5.32 10.44
CA LYS A 142 10.43 -5.24 10.76
C LYS A 142 9.81 -6.62 10.90
N MET A 143 10.14 -7.56 10.01
CA MET A 143 9.65 -8.94 10.08
C MET A 143 10.19 -9.69 11.30
N GLN A 144 11.40 -9.38 11.76
CA GLN A 144 11.94 -9.94 12.99
C GLN A 144 11.17 -9.43 14.23
N TRP A 145 10.87 -8.13 14.31
CA TRP A 145 10.09 -7.57 15.41
C TRP A 145 8.68 -8.16 15.50
N LEU A 146 7.99 -8.29 14.36
CA LEU A 146 6.66 -8.91 14.31
C LEU A 146 6.66 -10.37 14.76
N LYS A 147 7.76 -11.11 14.55
CA LYS A 147 7.89 -12.48 15.05
C LYS A 147 8.10 -12.55 16.56
N VAL A 148 8.77 -11.54 17.15
CA VAL A 148 9.00 -11.44 18.59
C VAL A 148 7.72 -11.06 19.33
N GLU A 149 6.83 -10.28 18.72
CA GLU A 149 5.56 -9.81 19.29
C GLU A 149 4.36 -10.76 19.01
N GLY A 150 4.60 -11.97 18.49
CA GLY A 150 3.53 -12.96 18.30
C GLY A 150 2.88 -13.38 19.63
N PRO A 151 1.60 -13.83 19.62
CA PRO A 151 0.84 -14.16 20.83
C PRO A 151 1.40 -15.42 21.48
N GLY A 152 2.38 -15.24 22.36
CA GLY A 152 3.08 -16.32 23.06
C GLY A 152 4.07 -15.85 24.13
N SER A 153 3.94 -14.62 24.62
CA SER A 153 4.68 -14.15 25.80
C SER A 153 3.72 -13.86 26.96
N GLU A 154 3.04 -14.90 27.45
CA GLU A 154 2.64 -14.92 28.85
C GLU A 154 3.90 -15.08 29.71
N GLY A 155 4.09 -14.20 30.69
CA GLY A 155 4.98 -14.44 31.83
C GLY A 155 6.41 -13.90 31.71
N SER A 156 6.58 -12.59 31.87
CA SER A 156 7.80 -12.04 32.47
C SER A 156 7.42 -10.91 33.41
N GLN A 157 7.07 -11.28 34.64
CA GLN A 157 7.09 -10.34 35.76
C GLN A 157 8.50 -9.72 35.83
N PRO A 158 8.64 -8.38 35.91
CA PRO A 158 9.93 -7.80 36.23
C PRO A 158 10.30 -8.22 37.65
N LEU A 159 11.36 -9.00 37.80
CA LEU A 159 11.99 -9.28 39.09
C LEU A 159 12.49 -7.94 39.65
N LEU A 160 11.79 -7.40 40.64
CA LEU A 160 12.29 -6.29 41.45
C LEU A 160 13.51 -6.78 42.26
N PRO A 161 14.62 -6.02 42.30
CA PRO A 161 15.75 -6.39 43.13
C PRO A 161 15.37 -6.30 44.61
N SER A 162 15.45 -7.43 45.32
CA SER A 162 15.32 -7.47 46.77
C SER A 162 16.42 -6.62 47.39
N ALA A 163 16.02 -5.52 48.03
CA ALA A 163 16.90 -4.68 48.82
C ALA A 163 17.50 -5.53 49.94
N ARG A 164 18.81 -5.80 49.83
CA ARG A 164 19.62 -6.23 50.96
C ARG A 164 19.89 -5.01 51.82
N THR A 165 19.40 -5.01 53.05
CA THR A 165 19.99 -4.21 54.11
C THR A 165 20.12 -5.07 55.35
N ALA A 166 21.27 -4.89 56.00
CA ALA A 166 21.81 -5.63 57.14
C ALA A 166 20.93 -5.58 58.40
#